data_AF-A0A1H8DBV7-F1
#
_entry.id   AF-A0A1H8DBV7-F1
#
_cell.length_a   1.000
_cell.length_b   1.000
_cell.length_c   1.000
_cell.angle_alpha   90.00
_cell.angle_beta   90.00
_cell.angle_gamma   90.00
#
_symmetry.space_group_name_H-M   'P 1'
#
loop_
_entity.id
_entity.type
_entity.pdbx_description
1 polymer ?
#
loop_
_entity_poly.entity_id
_entity_poly.type
_entity_poly.pdbx_seq_one_letter_code
_entity_poly.pdbx_strand_id
1 'polypeptide(L)'
;MSTINKCRQRFLVETFILFLSIKGRVNFLQLGRYGKYKEQRYRIQFQREFDFLSFNSQLLREHGSGNCVLAADPSFVSKAGKATPGVGYFWSGQAGKAKPGLEILGIAAIDL
;
A
#
# COMPACT_ATOMS: atom_id res chain seq x y z
N MET A 1 -14.40 10.05 8.16
CA MET A 1 -12.94 9.85 8.36
C MET A 1 -12.47 10.69 9.54
N SER A 2 -11.62 10.16 10.41
CA SER A 2 -10.92 10.99 11.40
C SER A 2 -10.10 12.06 10.66
N THR A 3 -10.20 13.32 11.07
CA THR A 3 -9.48 14.44 10.45
C THR A 3 -7.99 14.14 10.34
N ILE A 4 -7.47 14.00 9.11
CA ILE A 4 -6.04 13.81 8.87
C ILE A 4 -5.32 15.09 9.31
N ASN A 5 -4.49 15.00 10.34
CA ASN A 5 -3.74 16.17 10.79
C ASN A 5 -2.64 16.58 9.78
N LYS A 6 -2.18 17.83 9.86
CA LYS A 6 -1.17 18.39 8.94
C LYS A 6 0.11 17.55 8.86
N CYS A 7 0.55 16.97 9.98
CA CYS A 7 1.73 16.12 10.02
C CYS A 7 1.56 14.82 9.22
N ARG A 8 0.39 14.17 9.34
CA ARG A 8 0.05 12.94 8.62
C ARG A 8 -0.14 13.22 7.13
N GLN A 9 -0.82 14.31 6.79
CA GLN A 9 -0.97 14.74 5.39
C GLN A 9 0.39 14.95 4.71
N ARG A 10 1.30 15.72 5.35
CA ARG A 10 2.66 15.93 4.83
C ARG A 10 3.42 14.62 4.64
N PHE A 11 3.30 13.70 5.59
CA PHE A 11 3.91 12.37 5.48
C PHE A 11 3.37 11.58 4.28
N LEU A 12 2.05 11.54 4.07
CA LEU A 12 1.43 10.80 2.98
C LEU A 12 1.84 11.35 1.62
N VAL A 13 1.71 12.67 1.41
CA VAL A 13 2.07 13.34 0.15
C VAL A 13 3.53 13.08 -0.21
N GLU A 14 4.44 13.27 0.75
CA GLU A 14 5.85 13.00 0.54
C GLU A 14 6.12 11.53 0.21
N THR A 15 5.50 10.61 0.95
CA THR A 15 5.68 9.18 0.77
C THR A 15 5.20 8.72 -0.61
N PHE A 16 4.07 9.24 -1.11
CA PHE A 16 3.57 8.95 -2.45
C PHE A 16 4.54 9.44 -3.53
N ILE A 17 5.07 10.67 -3.39
CA ILE A 17 6.08 11.20 -4.31
C ILE A 17 7.33 10.31 -4.29
N LEU A 18 7.80 9.89 -3.12
CA LEU A 18 8.99 9.03 -3.01
C LEU A 18 8.78 7.66 -3.65
N PHE A 19 7.61 7.04 -3.49
CA PHE A 19 7.30 5.77 -4.16
C PHE A 19 7.28 5.89 -5.68
N LEU A 20 6.81 7.03 -6.21
CA LEU A 20 6.84 7.31 -7.65
C LEU A 20 8.23 7.68 -8.16
N SER A 21 9.12 8.16 -7.29
CA SER A 21 10.46 8.65 -7.68
C SER A 21 11.57 7.62 -7.53
N ILE A 22 11.47 6.70 -6.56
CA ILE A 22 12.51 5.71 -6.27
C ILE A 22 12.27 4.47 -7.13
N LYS A 23 13.21 4.16 -8.01
CA LYS A 23 13.16 2.95 -8.85
C LYS A 23 13.42 1.69 -8.01
N GLY A 24 12.57 0.68 -8.20
CA GLY A 24 12.77 -0.66 -7.63
C GLY A 24 12.16 -0.83 -6.24
N ARG A 25 12.73 -1.74 -5.44
CA ARG A 25 12.24 -2.00 -4.08
C ARG A 25 12.59 -0.82 -3.18
N VAL A 26 11.62 -0.37 -2.39
CA VAL A 26 11.76 0.77 -1.47
C VAL A 26 11.79 0.25 -0.03
N ASN A 27 12.78 0.69 0.73
CA ASN A 27 12.90 0.47 2.17
C ASN A 27 13.00 1.82 2.92
N PHE A 28 12.90 1.79 4.25
CA PHE A 28 12.92 3.02 5.04
C PHE A 28 14.26 3.79 4.97
N LEU A 29 15.39 3.11 4.74
CA LEU A 29 16.67 3.79 4.52
C LEU A 29 16.67 4.59 3.22
N GLN A 30 16.07 4.04 2.15
CA GLN A 30 15.91 4.75 0.88
C GLN A 30 14.96 5.94 1.03
N LEU A 31 13.83 5.78 1.74
CA LEU A 31 12.94 6.90 2.06
C LEU A 31 13.69 8.00 2.84
N GLY A 32 14.51 7.62 3.83
CA GLY A 32 15.35 8.56 4.57
C GLY A 32 16.44 9.23 3.73
N ARG A 33 16.92 8.57 2.68
CA ARG A 33 17.97 9.07 1.79
C ARG A 33 17.46 10.05 0.75
N TYR A 34 16.31 9.75 0.15
CA TYR A 34 15.72 10.56 -0.92
C TYR A 34 14.64 11.53 -0.44
N GLY A 35 14.11 11.31 0.77
CA GLY A 35 13.11 12.16 1.39
C GLY A 35 13.69 13.27 2.24
N LYS A 36 12.80 14.08 2.82
CA LYS A 36 13.17 15.25 3.63
C LYS A 36 13.46 14.90 5.09
N TYR A 37 13.14 13.69 5.53
CA TYR A 37 13.17 13.32 6.93
C TYR A 37 14.02 12.07 7.17
N LYS A 38 14.40 11.83 8.42
CA LYS A 38 15.16 10.64 8.81
C LYS A 38 14.31 9.37 8.69
N GLU A 39 14.96 8.25 8.42
CA GLU A 39 14.38 6.89 8.36
C GLU A 39 13.38 6.62 9.50
N GLN A 40 13.75 6.98 10.73
CA GLN A 40 12.94 6.76 11.93
C GLN A 40 11.54 7.38 11.83
N ARG A 41 11.40 8.55 11.18
CA ARG A 41 10.11 9.21 11.00
C ARG A 41 9.20 8.38 10.09
N TYR A 42 9.72 7.86 8.98
CA TYR A 42 8.94 7.00 8.10
C TYR A 42 8.50 5.74 8.84
N ARG A 43 9.41 5.08 9.57
CA ARG A 43 9.09 3.89 10.36
C ARG A 43 7.94 4.13 11.35
N ILE A 44 8.02 5.19 12.15
CA ILE A 44 6.97 5.53 13.12
C ILE A 44 5.64 5.85 12.43
N GLN A 45 5.67 6.56 11.31
CA GLN A 45 4.43 6.86 10.58
C GLN A 45 3.82 5.62 9.92
N PHE A 46 4.62 4.72 9.36
CA PHE A 46 4.12 3.46 8.77
C PHE A 46 3.56 2.48 9.82
N GLN A 47 3.95 2.60 11.09
CA GLN A 47 3.32 1.83 12.18
C GLN A 47 1.89 2.27 12.51
N ARG A 48 1.51 3.49 12.10
CA ARG A 48 0.15 4.00 12.32
C ARG A 48 -0.75 3.49 11.20
N GLU A 49 -1.86 2.89 11.59
CA GLU A 49 -2.90 2.45 10.66
C GLU A 49 -3.42 3.62 9.81
N PHE A 50 -3.90 3.28 8.62
CA PHE A 50 -4.54 4.21 7.71
C PHE A 50 -5.68 3.50 7.00
N ASP A 51 -6.87 4.08 7.05
CA ASP A 51 -8.05 3.55 6.39
C ASP A 51 -8.02 3.90 4.90
N PHE A 52 -7.26 3.12 4.13
CA PHE A 52 -7.15 3.26 2.68
C PHE A 52 -8.49 3.03 1.99
N LEU A 53 -9.38 2.19 2.53
CA LEU A 53 -10.67 1.90 1.92
C LEU A 53 -11.57 3.14 1.96
N SER A 54 -11.72 3.77 3.14
CA SER A 54 -12.49 5.02 3.25
C SER A 54 -11.87 6.15 2.44
N PHE A 55 -10.53 6.28 2.47
CA PHE A 55 -9.81 7.29 1.69
C PHE A 55 -10.06 7.14 0.19
N ASN A 56 -9.86 5.95 -0.36
CA ASN A 56 -10.08 5.68 -1.78
C ASN A 56 -11.56 5.80 -2.17
N SER A 57 -12.47 5.41 -1.27
CA SER A 57 -13.92 5.56 -1.50
C SER A 57 -14.34 7.03 -1.56
N GLN A 58 -13.75 7.89 -0.72
CA GLN A 58 -13.99 9.33 -0.78
C GLN A 58 -13.42 9.93 -2.07
N LEU A 59 -12.20 9.53 -2.45
CA LEU A 59 -11.59 9.97 -3.71
C LEU A 59 -12.46 9.62 -4.93
N LEU A 60 -13.02 8.41 -4.94
CA LEU A 60 -13.95 7.96 -5.99
C LEU A 60 -15.25 8.77 -6.00
N ARG A 61 -15.81 9.11 -4.83
CA ARG A 61 -17.04 9.93 -4.75
C ARG A 61 -16.80 11.37 -5.21
N GLU A 62 -15.61 11.92 -4.94
CA GLU A 62 -15.27 13.31 -5.28
C GLU A 62 -14.86 13.46 -6.75
N HIS A 63 -14.26 12.44 -7.37
CA HIS A 63 -13.67 12.56 -8.70
C HIS A 63 -14.16 11.55 -9.74
N GLY A 64 -14.89 10.51 -9.34
CA GLY A 64 -15.44 9.52 -10.27
C GLY A 64 -16.68 10.03 -10.99
N SER A 65 -16.92 9.55 -12.20
CA SER A 65 -18.10 9.88 -13.01
C SER A 65 -19.43 9.38 -12.40
N GLY A 66 -19.36 8.46 -11.43
CA GLY A 66 -20.49 7.71 -10.89
C GLY A 66 -20.82 6.44 -11.67
N ASN A 67 -20.21 6.23 -12.84
CA ASN A 67 -20.28 5.01 -13.62
C ASN A 67 -18.95 4.25 -13.53
N CYS A 68 -18.81 3.40 -12.51
CA CYS A 68 -17.55 2.71 -12.26
C CYS A 68 -17.74 1.19 -12.16
N VAL A 69 -16.74 0.44 -12.60
CA VAL A 69 -16.62 -1.01 -12.41
C VAL A 69 -15.68 -1.29 -11.25
N LEU A 70 -16.08 -2.19 -10.35
CA LEU A 70 -15.20 -2.70 -9.30
C LEU A 70 -14.52 -3.99 -9.77
N ALA A 71 -13.21 -3.94 -9.92
CA ALA A 71 -12.37 -5.10 -10.16
C ALA A 71 -11.81 -5.60 -8.82
N ALA A 72 -11.89 -6.91 -8.60
CA ALA A 72 -11.30 -7.57 -7.46
C ALA A 72 -10.42 -8.73 -7.95
N ASP A 73 -9.16 -8.73 -7.54
CA ASP A 73 -8.19 -9.76 -7.95
C ASP A 73 -7.31 -10.19 -6.78
N PRO A 74 -7.39 -11.46 -6.34
CA PRO A 74 -6.47 -12.00 -5.35
C PRO A 74 -5.10 -12.26 -5.97
N SER A 75 -4.06 -11.88 -5.26
CA SER A 75 -2.67 -11.98 -5.70
C SER A 75 -1.81 -12.65 -4.64
N PHE A 76 -0.95 -13.56 -5.10
CA PHE A 76 0.07 -14.19 -4.26
C PHE A 76 1.39 -13.40 -4.31
N VAL A 77 1.91 -13.04 -3.15
CA VAL A 77 3.23 -12.40 -3.01
C VAL A 77 4.19 -13.34 -2.29
N SER A 78 5.18 -13.84 -3.02
CA SER A 78 6.25 -14.66 -2.44
C SER A 78 7.03 -13.86 -1.39
N LYS A 79 7.26 -14.45 -0.22
CA LYS A 79 8.12 -13.88 0.82
C LYS A 79 9.19 -14.89 1.22
N ALA A 80 10.40 -14.37 1.43
CA ALA A 80 11.49 -15.11 2.05
C ALA A 80 11.65 -14.61 3.50
N GLY A 81 11.78 -15.54 4.44
CA GLY A 81 11.95 -15.25 5.86
C GLY A 81 10.71 -15.47 6.72
N LYS A 82 10.89 -15.36 8.04
CA LYS A 82 9.87 -15.69 9.06
C LYS A 82 9.31 -14.46 9.80
N ALA A 83 9.87 -13.28 9.54
CA ALA A 83 9.56 -12.06 10.28
C ALA A 83 8.49 -11.17 9.63
N THR A 84 7.94 -11.58 8.48
CA THR A 84 6.85 -10.83 7.84
C THR A 84 5.52 -11.27 8.47
N PRO A 85 4.74 -10.36 9.07
CA PRO A 85 3.42 -10.70 9.62
C PRO A 85 2.47 -11.23 8.54
N GLY A 86 1.58 -12.14 8.91
CA GLY A 86 0.56 -12.70 8.00
C GLY A 86 1.07 -13.71 6.99
N VAL A 87 2.34 -14.15 7.08
CA VAL A 87 2.86 -15.22 6.22
C VAL A 87 2.17 -16.55 6.53
N GLY A 88 1.63 -17.16 5.48
CA GLY A 88 0.95 -18.45 5.52
C GLY A 88 1.19 -19.24 4.23
N TYR A 89 0.46 -20.33 4.05
CA TYR A 89 0.46 -21.09 2.80
C TYR A 89 -0.74 -20.70 1.95
N PHE A 90 -0.48 -20.13 0.78
CA PHE A 90 -1.51 -19.61 -0.12
C PHE A 90 -1.29 -20.13 -1.54
N TRP A 91 -2.36 -20.24 -2.32
CA TRP A 91 -2.29 -20.74 -3.70
C TRP A 91 -1.51 -19.79 -4.59
N SER A 92 -0.46 -20.29 -5.24
CA SER A 92 0.28 -19.53 -6.26
C SER A 92 -0.12 -20.06 -7.63
N GLY A 93 -0.89 -19.26 -8.39
CA GLY A 93 -1.31 -19.62 -9.75
C GLY A 93 -0.12 -19.94 -10.67
N GLN A 94 0.97 -19.18 -10.55
CA GLN A 94 2.20 -19.41 -11.30
C GLN A 94 2.90 -20.74 -10.95
N ALA A 95 2.75 -21.23 -9.71
CA ALA A 95 3.39 -22.48 -9.27
C ALA A 95 2.44 -23.69 -9.31
N GLY A 96 1.14 -23.50 -9.57
CA GLY A 96 0.12 -24.54 -9.55
C GLY A 96 -0.03 -25.23 -8.19
N LYS A 97 0.37 -24.58 -7.09
CA LYS A 97 0.31 -25.15 -5.74
C LYS A 97 0.34 -24.08 -4.65
N ALA A 98 -0.06 -24.49 -3.44
CA ALA A 98 0.12 -23.68 -2.24
C ALA A 98 1.62 -23.50 -1.90
N LYS A 99 2.04 -22.27 -1.63
CA LYS A 99 3.41 -21.90 -1.27
C LYS A 99 3.43 -20.94 -0.08
N PRO A 100 4.51 -20.92 0.72
CA PRO A 100 4.67 -19.94 1.78
C PRO A 100 4.79 -18.53 1.18
N GLY A 101 3.97 -17.60 1.66
CA GLY A 101 3.93 -16.22 1.18
C GLY A 101 2.81 -15.41 1.83
N LEU A 102 2.39 -14.35 1.13
CA LEU A 102 1.22 -13.55 1.49
C LEU A 102 0.16 -13.68 0.40
N GLU A 103 -1.09 -13.64 0.81
CA GLU A 103 -2.23 -13.41 -0.07
C GLU A 103 -2.74 -11.98 0.13
N ILE A 104 -3.00 -11.29 -0.97
CA ILE A 104 -3.51 -9.91 -0.96
C ILE A 104 -4.69 -9.86 -1.93
N LEU A 105 -5.84 -9.40 -1.45
CA LEU A 105 -6.95 -9.05 -2.32
C LEU A 105 -6.79 -7.61 -2.79
N GLY A 106 -6.50 -7.42 -4.08
CA GLY A 106 -6.56 -6.11 -4.72
C GLY A 106 -8.00 -5.75 -5.06
N ILE A 107 -8.40 -4.52 -4.75
CA ILE A 107 -9.68 -3.95 -5.20
C ILE A 107 -9.37 -2.65 -5.93
N ALA A 108 -9.90 -2.50 -7.14
CA ALA A 108 -9.76 -1.31 -7.97
C ALA A 108 -11.12 -0.84 -8.45
N ALA A 109 -11.37 0.47 -8.36
CA ALA A 109 -12.49 1.12 -9.04
C ALA A 109 -12.00 1.67 -10.38
N ILE A 110 -12.66 1.29 -11.47
CA ILE A 110 -12.35 1.68 -12.83
C ILE A 110 -13.48 2.59 -13.29
N ASP A 111 -13.19 3.85 -13.54
CA ASP A 111 -14.15 4.81 -14.08
C ASP A 111 -14.31 4.60 -15.59
N LEU A 112 -15.55 4.65 -16.09
CA LEU A 112 -15.91 4.34 -17.48
C LEU A 112 -16.17 5.60 -18.33
#